data_AF-U1P9A8-F1
#
_entry.id   AF-U1P9A8-F1
#
_cell.length_a   1.000
_cell.length_b   1.000
_cell.length_c   1.000
_cell.angle_alpha   90.00
_cell.angle_beta   90.00
_cell.angle_gamma   90.00
#
_symmetry.space_group_name_H-M   'P 1'
#
loop_
_entity.id
_entity.type
_entity.pdbx_description
1 polymer ?
#
loop_
_entity_poly.entity_id
_entity_poly.type
_entity_poly.pdbx_seq_one_letter_code
_entity_poly.pdbx_strand_id
1 'polypeptide(L)' 'MSLETTKEFTGSGAGLILGILFCFPLAILYYFSNKEELWICPDCQDNIPTGASVCKHCSADLEQYTNDE' A
#
# COMPACT_ATOMS: atom_id res chain seq x y z
N MET A 1 -2.05 -3.93 -20.09
CA MET A 1 -1.19 -4.67 -19.13
C MET A 1 -1.54 -4.14 -17.75
N SER A 2 -2.12 -4.97 -16.88
CA SER A 2 -2.67 -4.48 -15.61
C SER A 2 -1.60 -4.20 -14.56
N LEU A 3 -1.79 -3.17 -13.73
CA LEU A 3 -0.95 -2.93 -12.54
C LEU A 3 -1.10 -4.07 -11.53
N GLU A 4 0.03 -4.60 -11.06
CA GLU A 4 0.05 -5.53 -9.93
C GLU A 4 -0.21 -4.78 -8.62
N THR A 5 -0.86 -5.43 -7.65
CA THR A 5 -1.21 -4.81 -6.36
C THR A 5 -0.57 -5.56 -5.20
N THR A 6 -0.19 -4.83 -4.16
CA THR A 6 0.31 -5.38 -2.89
C THR A 6 -0.40 -4.74 -1.71
N LYS A 7 -0.33 -5.40 -0.55
CA LYS A 7 -0.92 -4.95 0.70
C LYS A 7 0.19 -4.70 1.69
N GLU A 8 0.45 -3.44 2.01
CA GLU A 8 1.49 -3.08 2.97
C GLU A 8 0.90 -2.44 4.22
N PHE A 9 1.59 -2.64 5.34
CA PHE A 9 1.23 -2.00 6.59
C PHE A 9 1.99 -0.67 6.70
N THR A 10 1.26 0.45 6.69
CA THR A 10 1.82 1.81 6.76
C THR A 10 1.88 2.36 8.20
N GLY A 11 1.26 1.65 9.15
CA GLY A 11 1.04 2.15 10.51
C GLY A 11 2.31 2.19 11.38
N SER A 12 2.24 2.90 12.51
CA SER A 12 3.32 2.90 13.51
C SER A 12 3.50 1.53 14.16
N GLY A 13 4.66 0.89 13.94
CA GLY A 13 4.98 -0.43 14.50
C GLY A 13 4.96 -0.47 16.04
N ALA A 14 5.42 0.59 16.71
CA ALA A 14 5.37 0.68 18.17
C ALA A 14 3.94 0.65 18.72
N GLY A 15 2.99 1.31 18.03
CA GLY A 15 1.57 1.29 18.39
C GLY A 15 0.97 -0.11 18.27
N LEU A 16 1.35 -0.85 17.23
CA LEU A 16 0.91 -2.24 17.03
C LEU A 16 1.42 -3.16 18.14
N ILE A 17 2.70 -3.04 18.51
CA ILE A 17 3.31 -3.84 19.59
C ILE A 17 2.64 -3.56 20.94
N LEU A 18 2.46 -2.28 21.29
CA LEU A 18 1.77 -1.89 22.52
C LEU A 18 0.32 -2.38 22.54
N GLY A 19 -0.38 -2.27 21.41
CA GLY A 19 -1.72 -2.81 21.25
C GLY A 19 -1.75 -4.31 21.54
N ILE A 20 -0.81 -5.10 21.01
CA ILE A 20 -0.79 -6.55 21.22
C ILE A 20 -0.59 -6.88 22.71
N LEU A 21 0.30 -6.16 23.39
CA LEU A 21 0.62 -6.41 24.80
C LEU A 21 -0.51 -6.00 25.75
N PHE A 22 -1.24 -4.91 25.47
CA PHE A 22 -2.24 -4.37 26.37
C PHE A 22 -3.69 -4.72 25.99
N CYS A 23 -4.00 -4.89 24.70
CA CYS A 23 -5.35 -5.16 24.21
C CYS A 23 -5.33 -5.76 22.79
N PHE A 24 -5.26 -7.09 22.72
CA PHE A 24 -5.18 -7.83 21.45
C PHE A 24 -6.30 -7.48 20.45
N PRO A 25 -7.58 -7.32 20.84
CA PRO A 25 -8.63 -6.85 19.92
C PRO A 25 -8.34 -5.47 19.30
N LEU A 26 -7.80 -4.54 20.09
CA LEU A 26 -7.47 -3.20 19.60
C LEU A 26 -6.29 -3.23 18.64
N ALA A 27 -5.29 -4.08 18.88
CA ALA A 27 -4.20 -4.31 17.93
C ALA A 27 -4.69 -4.85 16.60
N ILE A 28 -5.62 -5.80 16.62
CA ILE A 28 -6.21 -6.36 15.39
C ILE A 28 -6.89 -5.24 14.60
N LEU A 29 -7.73 -4.43 15.25
CA LEU A 29 -8.40 -3.30 14.58
C LEU A 29 -7.39 -2.31 14.01
N TYR A 30 -6.38 -1.93 14.80
CA TYR A 30 -5.33 -1.03 14.36
C TYR A 30 -4.55 -1.58 13.16
N TYR A 31 -4.21 -2.87 13.16
CA TYR A 31 -3.51 -3.51 12.05
C TYR A 31 -4.31 -3.42 10.75
N PHE A 32 -5.60 -3.79 10.78
CA PHE A 32 -6.45 -3.77 9.59
C PHE A 32 -6.77 -2.35 9.10
N SER A 33 -6.91 -1.37 10.00
CA SER A 33 -7.14 0.03 9.63
C SER A 33 -5.92 0.70 8.97
N ASN A 34 -4.72 0.17 9.16
CA ASN A 34 -3.48 0.73 8.61
C ASN A 34 -2.87 -0.17 7.51
N LYS A 35 -3.66 -1.09 6.98
CA LYS A 35 -3.26 -1.96 5.86
C LYS A 35 -3.77 -1.32 4.57
N GLU A 36 -2.85 -0.78 3.79
CA GLU A 36 -3.17 -0.03 2.56
C GLU A 36 -2.93 -0.89 1.31
N GLU A 37 -3.71 -0.62 0.27
CA GLU A 37 -3.49 -1.16 -1.08
C GLU A 37 -2.56 -0.25 -1.86
N LEU A 38 -1.49 -0.83 -2.38
CA LEU A 38 -0.51 -0.16 -3.21
C LEU A 38 -0.43 -0.86 -4.56
N TRP A 39 -0.17 -0.07 -5.60
CA TRP A 39 0.24 -0.59 -6.90
C TRP A 39 1.75 -0.82 -6.92
N ILE A 40 2.19 -1.78 -7.73
CA ILE A 40 3.60 -2.00 -8.03
C ILE A 40 3.85 -1.38 -9.40
N CYS A 41 4.77 -0.42 -9.47
CA CYS A 41 5.15 0.18 -10.74
C CYS A 41 5.83 -0.88 -11.63
N PRO A 42 5.36 -1.11 -12.87
CA PRO A 42 5.91 -2.16 -13.73
C PRO A 42 7.34 -1.85 -14.23
N ASP A 43 7.73 -0.57 -14.29
CA ASP A 43 9.04 -0.15 -14.78
C ASP A 43 10.16 -0.25 -13.72
N CYS A 44 9.87 0.13 -12.47
CA CYS A 44 10.87 0.21 -11.41
C CYS A 44 10.59 -0.67 -10.18
N GLN A 45 9.43 -1.34 -10.14
CA GLN A 45 8.97 -2.18 -9.03
C GLN A 45 8.82 -1.42 -7.69
N ASP A 46 8.71 -0.10 -7.73
CA ASP A 46 8.44 0.70 -6.53
C ASP A 46 6.95 0.64 -6.14
N ASN A 47 6.69 0.74 -4.85
CA ASN A 47 5.34 0.74 -4.30
C ASN A 47 4.76 2.15 -4.39
N ILE A 48 3.66 2.25 -5.11
CA ILE A 48 2.98 3.51 -5.43
C ILE A 48 1.55 3.48 -4.87
N PRO A 49 1.05 4.62 -4.36
CA PRO A 49 -0.32 4.68 -3.88
C PRO A 49 -1.30 4.38 -5.03
N THR A 50 -2.35 3.63 -4.71
CA THR A 50 -3.44 3.37 -5.65
C THR A 50 -4.05 4.69 -6.12
N GLY A 51 -4.35 4.79 -7.43
CA GLY A 51 -4.86 6.00 -8.05
C GLY A 51 -3.80 7.03 -8.46
N ALA A 52 -2.50 6.75 -8.28
CA ALA A 52 -1.45 7.61 -8.83
C ALA A 52 -1.41 7.53 -10.36
N SER A 53 -1.38 8.67 -11.04
CA SER A 53 -1.22 8.76 -12.50
C SER A 53 0.24 8.67 -12.96
N VAL A 54 1.19 9.00 -12.09
CA VAL A 54 2.63 8.97 -12.40
C VAL A 54 3.41 8.35 -11.25
N CYS A 55 4.39 7.50 -11.57
CA CYS A 55 5.29 6.93 -10.58
C CYS A 55 6.25 7.99 -10.02
N LYS A 56 6.24 8.20 -8.71
CA LYS A 56 7.12 9.19 -8.03
C LYS A 56 8.62 8.91 -8.15
N HIS A 57 9.00 7.68 -8.50
CA HIS A 57 10.40 7.24 -8.52
C HIS A 57 11.00 7.32 -9.93
N CYS A 58 10.35 6.66 -10.91
CA CYS A 58 10.84 6.59 -12.28
C CYS A 58 10.13 7.56 -13.23
N SER A 59 9.09 8.27 -12.77
CA SER A 59 8.25 9.16 -13.59
C SER A 59 7.51 8.48 -14.74
N ALA A 60 7.36 7.15 -14.70
CA ALA A 60 6.54 6.42 -15.66
C ALA A 60 5.06 6.82 -15.53
N ASP A 61 4.37 6.92 -16.66
CA ASP A 61 2.93 7.13 -16.74
C ASP A 61 2.20 5.84 -16.36
N LEU A 62 1.31 5.93 -15.38
CA LEU A 62 0.59 4.79 -14.82
C LEU A 62 -0.82 4.66 -15.38
N GLU A 63 -1.37 5.73 -15.98
CA GLU A 63 -2.73 5.75 -16.53
C GLU A 63 -2.85 4.73 -17.66
N GLN A 64 -1.78 4.52 -18.43
CA GLN A 64 -1.74 3.51 -19.49
C GLN A 64 -1.94 2.06 -19.02
N TYR A 65 -1.78 1.78 -17.72
CA TYR A 65 -1.96 0.43 -17.14
C TYR A 65 -3.28 0.28 -16.36
N THR A 66 -4.02 1.38 -16.15
CA THR A 66 -5.31 1.38 -15.43
C THR A 66 -6.52 1.49 -16.36
N ASN A 67 -6.32 1.92 -17.61
CA ASN A 67 -7.37 2.16 -18.60
C ASN A 67 -7.60 0.99 -19.58
N ASP A 68 -7.18 -0.24 -19.23
CA ASP A 68 -7.60 -1.43 -19.97
C ASP A 68 -9.08 -1.74 -19.59
N GLU A 69 -10.04 -1.13 -20.30
CA GLU A 69 -11.47 -1.51 -20.31
C GLU A 69 -11.70 -2.91 -20.91
#